data_AF-A0A814RAB4-F1
#
_entry.id   AF-A0A814RAB4-F1
#
_cell.length_a   1.000
_cell.length_b   1.000
_cell.length_c   1.000
_cell.angle_alpha   90.00
_cell.angle_beta   90.00
_cell.angle_gamma   90.00
#
_symmetry.space_group_name_H-M   'P 1'
#
loop_
_entity.id
_entity.type
_entity.pdbx_description
1 polymer ?
#
loop_
_entity_poly.entity_id
_entity_poly.type
_entity_poly.pdbx_seq_one_letter_code
_entity_poly.pdbx_strand_id
1 'polypeptide(L)'
;MTSFVHTPFLKQLICPIDDRKQRIPSAKPNVDLDTCELTTQVQVGRIQPTDATDQEQLGAKSKGIFSGKPNDNLHDAAKSGLANEAKQAIADGADIRYRKNNRTALDAAISSFHENSTKVNSRTTLSEEKQRCYIVVLGCQQIISDLQQIARKKLLESIQQAHPGRVVEVKH
;
A
#
# COMPACT_ATOMS: atom_id res chain seq x y z
N MET A 1 -35.88 -18.41 -10.96
CA MET A 1 -35.13 -18.62 -9.71
C MET A 1 -33.65 -18.62 -10.02
N THR A 2 -32.97 -17.49 -9.80
CA THR A 2 -31.55 -17.38 -9.42
C THR A 2 -31.28 -15.90 -9.21
N SER A 3 -31.08 -15.53 -7.96
CA SER A 3 -30.97 -14.18 -7.46
C SER A 3 -29.62 -13.56 -7.82
N PHE A 4 -29.65 -12.35 -8.36
CA PHE A 4 -28.50 -11.46 -8.49
C PHE A 4 -28.13 -10.94 -7.10
N VAL A 5 -27.01 -11.38 -6.54
CA VAL A 5 -26.47 -10.79 -5.31
C VAL A 5 -25.66 -9.56 -5.70
N HIS A 6 -26.31 -8.42 -5.53
CA HIS A 6 -25.75 -7.08 -5.65
C HIS A 6 -24.87 -6.84 -4.41
N THR A 7 -23.55 -6.74 -4.57
CA THR A 7 -22.63 -6.34 -3.49
C THR A 7 -22.49 -4.82 -3.44
N PRO A 8 -22.88 -4.12 -2.35
CA PRO A 8 -22.59 -2.71 -2.15
C PRO A 8 -21.46 -2.56 -1.11
N PHE A 9 -20.21 -2.45 -1.55
CA PHE A 9 -19.07 -2.24 -0.63
C PHE A 9 -18.17 -1.04 -0.98
N LEU A 10 -18.70 -0.06 -1.72
CA LEU A 10 -17.97 1.17 -2.05
C LEU A 10 -18.85 2.43 -1.88
N LYS A 11 -19.53 2.53 -0.74
CA LYS A 11 -20.16 3.80 -0.31
C LYS A 11 -19.93 4.02 1.18
N GLN A 12 -18.72 4.46 1.51
CA GLN A 12 -18.44 5.21 2.73
C GLN A 12 -16.99 5.69 2.62
N LEU A 13 -16.84 6.94 2.17
CA LEU A 13 -15.72 7.88 2.43
C LEU A 13 -15.83 9.10 1.49
N ILE A 14 -17.05 9.65 1.35
CA ILE A 14 -17.24 10.99 0.80
C ILE A 14 -18.28 11.65 1.70
N CYS A 15 -17.83 12.52 2.61
CA CYS A 15 -18.72 13.42 3.31
C CYS A 15 -19.29 14.43 2.30
N PRO A 16 -20.60 14.75 2.34
CA PRO A 16 -21.16 15.79 1.49
C PRO A 16 -20.64 17.15 1.97
N ILE A 17 -19.88 17.84 1.11
CA ILE A 17 -19.59 19.26 1.28
C ILE A 17 -20.77 20.00 0.64
N ASP A 18 -21.67 20.49 1.48
CA ASP A 18 -22.79 21.34 1.07
C ASP A 18 -22.29 22.78 0.95
N ASP A 19 -22.33 23.30 -0.27
CA ASP A 19 -21.97 24.68 -0.62
C ASP A 19 -23.14 25.61 -0.29
N ARG A 20 -23.02 26.43 0.76
CA ARG A 20 -23.78 27.69 0.89
C ARG A 20 -23.17 28.65 1.92
N LYS A 21 -22.40 29.61 1.38
CA LYS A 21 -22.36 31.05 1.72
C LYS A 21 -22.78 31.47 3.15
N GLN A 22 -21.86 32.01 3.97
CA GLN A 22 -21.85 33.43 4.42
C GLN A 22 -20.95 33.67 5.66
N ARG A 23 -20.04 34.64 5.50
CA ARG A 23 -19.60 35.71 6.44
C ARG A 23 -19.43 35.39 7.94
N ILE A 24 -18.19 35.59 8.40
CA ILE A 24 -17.85 35.96 9.79
C ILE A 24 -18.47 37.35 10.09
N PRO A 25 -19.10 37.56 11.27
CA PRO A 25 -18.42 38.32 12.32
C PRO A 25 -18.62 37.77 13.75
N SER A 26 -17.58 37.95 14.55
CA SER A 26 -17.46 37.92 16.01
C SER A 26 -18.74 37.94 16.87
N ALA A 27 -18.88 36.95 17.77
CA ALA A 27 -19.42 37.12 19.13
C ALA A 27 -19.10 35.86 19.97
N LYS A 28 -18.53 36.04 21.17
CA LYS A 28 -18.44 34.98 22.18
C LYS A 28 -19.84 34.70 22.74
N PRO A 29 -20.13 33.44 23.10
CA PRO A 29 -20.77 33.19 24.38
C PRO A 29 -20.03 32.13 25.19
N ASN A 30 -19.83 32.42 26.48
CA ASN A 30 -19.45 31.45 27.50
C ASN A 30 -20.52 30.36 27.57
N VAL A 31 -20.10 29.09 27.46
CA VAL A 31 -20.87 27.97 27.99
C VAL A 31 -19.87 26.99 28.60
N ASP A 32 -19.90 26.94 29.93
CA ASP A 32 -19.32 25.88 30.76
C ASP A 32 -19.80 24.53 30.25
N LEU A 33 -18.88 23.67 29.85
CA LEU A 33 -19.18 22.28 29.54
C LEU A 33 -17.98 21.43 29.96
N ASP A 34 -18.15 20.76 31.10
CA ASP A 34 -17.25 19.76 31.69
C ASP A 34 -16.68 18.83 30.62
N THR A 35 -15.48 19.16 30.15
CA THR A 35 -14.72 18.30 29.26
C THR A 35 -13.55 17.77 30.07
N CYS A 36 -13.69 16.52 30.52
CA CYS A 36 -12.62 15.78 31.16
C CYS A 36 -11.35 15.86 30.31
N GLU A 37 -10.34 16.55 30.85
CA GLU A 37 -8.97 16.46 30.41
C GLU A 37 -8.50 14.99 30.49
N LEU A 38 -8.17 14.43 29.34
CA LEU A 38 -7.16 13.37 29.25
C LEU A 38 -6.25 13.66 28.06
N THR A 39 -5.59 14.80 28.11
CA THR A 39 -4.43 15.13 27.27
C THR A 39 -3.22 14.33 27.76
N THR A 40 -3.24 13.01 27.59
CA THR A 40 -1.98 12.25 27.53
C THR A 40 -1.49 12.31 26.09
N GLN A 41 -0.50 13.16 25.86
CA GLN A 41 0.33 13.10 24.66
C GLN A 41 0.99 11.72 24.62
N VAL A 42 0.42 10.79 23.86
CA VAL A 42 1.16 9.62 23.40
C VAL A 42 2.19 10.17 22.42
N GLN A 43 3.46 10.24 22.83
CA GLN A 43 4.57 10.36 21.90
C GLN A 43 4.52 9.13 20.99
N VAL A 44 3.85 9.28 19.85
CA VAL A 44 4.01 8.38 18.73
C VAL A 44 5.43 8.62 18.24
N GLY A 45 6.35 7.78 18.71
CA GLY A 45 7.71 7.74 18.19
C GLY A 45 7.63 7.74 16.66
N ARG A 46 8.26 8.75 16.06
CA ARG A 46 8.37 8.94 14.63
C ARG A 46 8.67 7.60 13.95
N ILE A 47 7.68 7.00 13.29
CA ILE A 47 7.94 6.05 12.21
C ILE A 47 8.37 6.90 11.02
N GLN A 48 9.59 7.45 11.09
CA GLN A 48 10.22 8.07 9.94
C GLN A 48 10.64 6.95 8.99
N PRO A 49 10.31 7.04 7.70
CA PRO A 49 10.99 6.23 6.70
C PRO A 49 12.46 6.64 6.75
N THR A 50 13.32 5.74 7.19
CA THR A 50 14.78 5.92 7.13
C THR A 50 15.17 6.11 5.69
N ASP A 51 15.47 7.35 5.33
CA ASP A 51 16.15 7.69 4.09
C ASP A 51 17.52 7.01 4.10
N ALA A 52 17.83 6.42 2.94
CA ALA A 52 19.09 5.84 2.52
C ALA A 52 20.25 5.91 3.51
N THR A 53 20.67 4.76 4.02
CA THR A 53 22.02 4.17 3.95
C THR A 53 22.11 3.15 5.08
N ASP A 54 21.99 1.86 4.78
CA ASP A 54 22.66 0.80 5.53
C ASP A 54 22.61 -0.48 4.69
N GLN A 55 23.80 -0.97 4.31
CA GLN A 55 24.00 -2.24 3.65
C GLN A 55 23.78 -3.36 4.66
N GLU A 56 22.57 -3.90 4.73
CA GLU A 56 22.39 -5.21 5.36
C GLU A 56 22.61 -6.28 4.28
N GLN A 57 23.84 -6.81 4.26
CA GLN A 57 24.16 -8.07 3.58
C GLN A 57 23.36 -9.19 4.24
N LEU A 58 22.55 -9.93 3.47
CA LEU A 58 22.23 -11.35 3.68
C LEU A 58 21.35 -11.85 2.52
N GLY A 59 21.77 -12.94 1.85
CA GLY A 59 20.90 -13.73 0.96
C GLY A 59 21.52 -14.12 -0.38
N ALA A 60 21.62 -15.43 -0.64
CA ALA A 60 22.32 -16.02 -1.78
C ALA A 60 21.76 -15.61 -3.15
N LYS A 61 22.66 -15.45 -4.14
CA LYS A 61 22.36 -15.08 -5.53
C LYS A 61 21.47 -16.13 -6.21
N SER A 62 20.19 -15.84 -6.39
CA SER A 62 19.35 -16.56 -7.33
C SER A 62 19.64 -16.04 -8.76
N LYS A 63 19.77 -16.95 -9.74
CA LYS A 63 19.94 -16.62 -11.17
C LYS A 63 18.61 -16.19 -11.78
N GLY A 64 18.08 -15.04 -11.36
CA GLY A 64 16.96 -14.38 -12.03
C GLY A 64 17.38 -13.65 -13.30
N ILE A 65 16.42 -13.33 -14.18
CA ILE A 65 16.63 -12.54 -15.42
C ILE A 65 17.20 -11.15 -15.08
N PHE A 66 16.94 -10.64 -13.88
CA PHE A 66 17.51 -9.41 -13.36
C PHE A 66 18.84 -9.66 -12.64
N SER A 67 19.95 -9.20 -13.24
CA SER A 67 21.30 -9.26 -12.65
C SER A 67 21.57 -8.11 -11.64
N GLY A 68 20.59 -7.80 -10.79
CA GLY A 68 20.61 -6.64 -9.90
C GLY A 68 20.58 -7.00 -8.43
N LYS A 69 20.73 -5.97 -7.59
CA LYS A 69 20.46 -6.04 -6.15
C LYS A 69 18.99 -6.46 -5.96
N PRO A 70 18.63 -7.25 -4.92
CA PRO A 70 17.25 -7.70 -4.70
C PRO A 70 16.21 -6.57 -4.76
N ASN A 71 16.55 -5.39 -4.23
CA ASN A 71 15.70 -4.20 -4.27
C ASN A 71 15.44 -3.68 -5.69
N ASP A 72 16.46 -3.69 -6.55
CA ASP A 72 16.31 -3.29 -7.95
C ASP A 72 15.46 -4.30 -8.70
N ASN A 73 15.70 -5.60 -8.48
CA ASN A 73 14.93 -6.68 -9.08
C ASN A 73 13.45 -6.60 -8.69
N LEU A 74 13.15 -6.30 -7.42
CA LEU A 74 11.77 -6.09 -6.97
C LEU A 74 11.11 -4.90 -7.66
N HIS A 75 11.85 -3.79 -7.85
CA HIS A 75 11.34 -2.59 -8.53
C HIS A 75 11.05 -2.86 -10.01
N ASP A 76 11.97 -3.53 -10.69
CA ASP A 76 11.85 -3.85 -12.11
C ASP A 76 10.75 -4.88 -12.36
N ALA A 77 10.64 -5.91 -11.51
CA ALA A 77 9.54 -6.89 -11.55
C ALA A 77 8.18 -6.24 -11.28
N ALA A 78 8.10 -5.32 -10.31
CA ALA A 78 6.89 -4.56 -10.02
C ALA A 78 6.44 -3.69 -11.20
N LYS A 79 7.38 -3.03 -11.87
CA LYS A 79 7.11 -2.23 -13.07
C LYS A 79 6.63 -3.08 -14.24
N SER A 80 7.20 -4.27 -14.43
CA SER A 80 6.86 -5.17 -15.54
C SER A 80 5.69 -6.12 -15.25
N GLY A 81 5.14 -6.12 -14.04
CA GLY A 81 4.07 -7.05 -13.64
C GLY A 81 4.54 -8.51 -13.52
N LEU A 82 5.80 -8.76 -13.21
CA LEU A 82 6.38 -10.10 -13.13
C LEU A 82 6.24 -10.66 -11.71
N ALA A 83 5.05 -11.17 -11.37
CA ALA A 83 4.71 -11.57 -10.00
C ALA A 83 5.65 -12.62 -9.39
N ASN A 84 6.10 -13.61 -10.17
CA ASN A 84 7.03 -14.63 -9.69
C ASN A 84 8.42 -14.07 -9.39
N GLU A 85 8.89 -13.12 -10.21
CA GLU A 85 10.19 -12.48 -10.02
C GLU A 85 10.16 -11.51 -8.83
N ALA A 86 9.04 -10.82 -8.62
CA ALA A 86 8.83 -10.01 -7.42
C ALA A 86 8.86 -10.88 -6.15
N LYS A 87 8.23 -12.06 -6.16
CA LYS A 87 8.28 -13.02 -5.05
C LYS A 87 9.70 -13.52 -4.81
N GLN A 88 10.43 -13.86 -5.87
CA GLN A 88 11.82 -14.28 -5.75
C GLN A 88 12.69 -13.17 -5.17
N ALA A 89 12.55 -11.92 -5.64
CA ALA A 89 13.31 -10.79 -5.11
C ALA A 89 13.05 -10.56 -3.61
N ILE A 90 11.79 -10.70 -3.17
CA ILE A 90 11.44 -10.65 -1.74
C ILE A 90 12.09 -11.81 -0.97
N ALA A 91 12.07 -13.02 -1.52
CA ALA A 91 12.73 -14.19 -0.91
C ALA A 91 14.25 -14.02 -0.82
N ASP A 92 14.85 -13.32 -1.78
CA ASP A 92 16.27 -12.98 -1.82
C ASP A 92 16.63 -11.80 -0.88
N GLY A 93 15.68 -11.31 -0.08
CA GLY A 93 15.91 -10.29 0.93
C GLY A 93 15.63 -8.85 0.49
N ALA A 94 14.85 -8.63 -0.57
CA ALA A 94 14.47 -7.26 -0.95
C ALA A 94 13.69 -6.55 0.15
N ASP A 95 14.10 -5.32 0.49
CA ASP A 95 13.33 -4.43 1.34
C ASP A 95 12.19 -3.80 0.54
N ILE A 96 10.96 -4.17 0.89
CA ILE A 96 9.73 -3.64 0.28
C ILE A 96 9.56 -2.12 0.45
N ARG A 97 10.25 -1.51 1.43
CA ARG A 97 10.22 -0.07 1.70
C ARG A 97 11.30 0.69 0.94
N TYR A 98 12.22 -0.02 0.29
CA TYR A 98 13.32 0.59 -0.45
C TYR A 98 12.77 1.55 -1.51
N ARG A 99 13.37 2.74 -1.58
CA ARG A 99 12.98 3.80 -2.52
C ARG A 99 14.03 3.93 -3.60
N LYS A 100 13.62 3.70 -4.85
CA LYS A 100 14.39 4.00 -6.06
C LYS A 100 13.77 5.23 -6.72
N ASN A 101 14.54 6.30 -6.88
CA ASN A 101 14.04 7.58 -7.43
C ASN A 101 12.77 8.08 -6.71
N ASN A 102 12.79 8.09 -5.37
CA ASN A 102 11.67 8.45 -4.49
C ASN A 102 10.41 7.57 -4.59
N ARG A 103 10.45 6.45 -5.31
CA ARG A 103 9.34 5.51 -5.48
C ARG A 103 9.69 4.15 -4.89
N THR A 104 8.75 3.58 -4.14
CA THR A 104 8.82 2.18 -3.71
C THR A 104 8.46 1.24 -4.86
N ALA A 105 8.70 -0.06 -4.67
CA ALA A 105 8.23 -1.07 -5.61
C ALA A 105 6.69 -1.07 -5.71
N LEU A 106 5.97 -0.76 -4.63
CA LEU A 106 4.51 -0.61 -4.64
C LEU A 106 4.08 0.54 -5.56
N ASP A 107 4.74 1.69 -5.45
CA ASP A 107 4.45 2.84 -6.33
C ASP A 107 4.68 2.51 -7.80
N ALA A 108 5.74 1.73 -8.09
CA ALA A 108 6.04 1.28 -9.44
C ALA A 108 4.96 0.34 -9.99
N ALA A 109 4.49 -0.63 -9.19
CA ALA A 109 3.41 -1.54 -9.58
C ALA A 109 2.09 -0.82 -9.81
N ILE A 110 1.71 0.12 -8.93
CA ILE A 110 0.49 0.93 -9.08
C ILE A 110 0.56 1.78 -10.35
N SER A 111 1.69 2.46 -10.58
CA SER A 111 1.86 3.29 -11.78
C SER A 111 1.71 2.45 -13.06
N SER A 112 2.40 1.31 -13.11
CA SER A 112 2.33 0.38 -14.25
C SER A 112 0.93 -0.21 -14.45
N PHE A 113 0.24 -0.55 -13.37
CA PHE A 113 -1.16 -1.01 -13.42
C PHE A 113 -2.05 0.03 -14.11
N HIS A 114 -1.98 1.31 -13.72
CA HIS A 114 -2.80 2.35 -14.31
C HIS A 114 -2.44 2.59 -15.78
N GLU A 115 -1.15 2.69 -16.11
CA GLU A 115 -0.67 2.84 -17.48
C GLU A 115 -1.15 1.71 -18.39
N ASN A 116 -1.05 0.45 -17.95
CA ASN A 116 -1.46 -0.69 -18.78
C ASN A 116 -2.99 -0.88 -18.79
N SER A 117 -3.69 -0.58 -17.69
CA SER A 117 -5.16 -0.66 -17.63
C SER A 117 -5.83 0.34 -18.58
N THR A 118 -5.29 1.55 -18.69
CA THR A 118 -5.78 2.52 -19.70
C THR A 118 -5.58 2.01 -21.13
N LYS A 119 -4.45 1.34 -21.42
CA LYS A 119 -4.17 0.73 -22.73
C LYS A 119 -5.09 -0.44 -23.06
N VAL A 120 -5.40 -1.30 -22.09
CA VAL A 120 -6.36 -2.41 -22.27
C VAL A 120 -7.74 -1.88 -22.69
N ASN A 121 -8.17 -0.79 -22.07
CA ASN A 121 -9.48 -0.19 -22.31
C ASN A 121 -9.54 0.76 -23.50
N SER A 122 -8.40 1.16 -24.07
CA SER A 122 -8.36 2.06 -25.22
C SER A 122 -8.97 1.42 -26.47
N ARG A 123 -9.63 2.22 -27.30
CA ARG A 123 -10.14 1.79 -28.61
C ARG A 123 -9.03 1.75 -29.67
N THR A 124 -7.92 2.43 -29.44
CA THR A 124 -6.83 2.60 -30.42
C THR A 124 -5.72 1.56 -30.31
N THR A 125 -5.71 0.74 -29.26
CA THR A 125 -4.68 -0.27 -29.03
C THR A 125 -4.98 -1.55 -29.81
N LEU A 126 -3.96 -2.11 -30.45
CA LEU A 126 -4.05 -3.36 -31.21
C LEU A 126 -4.35 -4.54 -30.28
N SER A 127 -5.06 -5.56 -30.78
CA SER A 127 -5.49 -6.71 -29.97
C SER A 127 -4.32 -7.44 -29.29
N GLU A 128 -3.20 -7.62 -29.98
CA GLU A 128 -2.00 -8.25 -29.41
C GLU A 128 -1.37 -7.41 -28.29
N GLU A 129 -1.35 -6.09 -28.44
CA GLU A 129 -0.86 -5.17 -27.42
C GLU A 129 -1.78 -5.15 -26.20
N LYS A 130 -3.10 -5.21 -26.41
CA LYS A 130 -4.07 -5.35 -25.32
C LYS A 130 -3.83 -6.60 -24.51
N GLN A 131 -3.57 -7.73 -25.17
CA GLN A 131 -3.29 -8.99 -24.48
C GLN A 131 -2.01 -8.88 -23.63
N ARG A 132 -0.95 -8.26 -24.16
CA ARG A 132 0.28 -8.00 -23.41
C ARG A 132 0.02 -7.10 -22.19
N CYS A 133 -0.69 -5.99 -22.38
CA CYS A 133 -1.04 -5.08 -21.28
C CYS A 133 -1.91 -5.77 -20.24
N TYR A 134 -2.84 -6.64 -20.64
CA TYR A 134 -3.70 -7.39 -19.73
C TYR A 134 -2.90 -8.32 -18.80
N ILE A 135 -1.91 -9.03 -19.34
CA ILE A 135 -1.00 -9.87 -18.55
C ILE A 135 -0.25 -9.03 -17.51
N VAL A 136 0.28 -7.87 -17.91
CA VAL A 136 0.96 -6.94 -17.00
C VAL A 136 0.01 -6.44 -15.91
N VAL A 137 -1.22 -6.08 -16.26
CA VAL A 137 -2.25 -5.63 -15.30
C VAL A 137 -2.51 -6.69 -14.23
N LEU A 138 -2.72 -7.95 -14.62
CA LEU A 138 -2.92 -9.05 -13.67
C LEU A 138 -1.71 -9.24 -12.75
N GLY A 139 -0.51 -9.19 -13.33
CA GLY A 139 0.74 -9.31 -12.58
C GLY A 139 0.93 -8.18 -11.57
N CYS A 140 0.71 -6.92 -11.97
CA CYS A 140 0.78 -5.77 -11.07
C CYS A 140 -0.26 -5.87 -9.94
N GLN A 141 -1.49 -6.32 -10.22
CA GLN A 141 -2.51 -6.53 -9.18
C GLN A 141 -2.04 -7.53 -8.12
N GLN A 142 -1.45 -8.65 -8.55
CA GLN A 142 -0.93 -9.65 -7.63
C GLN A 142 0.20 -9.08 -6.77
N ILE A 143 1.17 -8.39 -7.39
CA ILE A 143 2.30 -7.77 -6.68
C ILE A 143 1.81 -6.73 -5.65
N ILE A 144 0.86 -5.88 -6.04
CA ILE A 144 0.26 -4.89 -5.13
C ILE A 144 -0.36 -5.58 -3.92
N SER A 145 -1.14 -6.64 -4.13
CA SER A 145 -1.76 -7.40 -3.04
C SER A 145 -0.71 -8.02 -2.12
N ASP A 146 0.29 -8.69 -2.69
CA ASP A 146 1.35 -9.36 -1.94
C ASP A 146 2.16 -8.37 -1.09
N LEU A 147 2.57 -7.23 -1.66
CA LEU A 147 3.31 -6.20 -0.93
C LEU A 147 2.49 -5.59 0.21
N GLN A 148 1.20 -5.34 -0.01
CA GLN A 148 0.30 -4.85 1.04
C GLN A 148 0.12 -5.86 2.16
N GLN A 149 -0.01 -7.15 1.84
CA GLN A 149 -0.12 -8.21 2.83
C GLN A 149 1.15 -8.34 3.68
N ILE A 150 2.33 -8.30 3.05
CA ILE A 150 3.60 -8.34 3.75
C ILE A 150 3.75 -7.14 4.68
N ALA A 151 3.42 -5.93 4.21
CA ALA A 151 3.48 -4.72 5.03
C ALA A 151 2.54 -4.81 6.24
N ARG A 152 1.30 -5.28 6.05
CA ARG A 152 0.34 -5.50 7.13
C ARG A 152 0.83 -6.52 8.14
N LYS A 153 1.37 -7.66 7.66
CA LYS A 153 1.91 -8.71 8.52
C LYS A 153 3.04 -8.17 9.39
N LYS A 154 4.02 -7.48 8.80
CA LYS A 154 5.14 -6.86 9.54
C LYS A 154 4.66 -5.84 10.57
N LEU A 155 3.65 -5.04 10.23
CA LEU A 155 3.05 -4.09 11.18
C LEU A 155 2.42 -4.81 12.39
N LEU A 156 1.67 -5.89 12.15
CA LEU A 156 1.05 -6.68 13.22
C LEU A 156 2.11 -7.35 14.11
N GLU A 157 3.16 -7.90 13.52
CA GLU A 157 4.30 -8.48 14.25
C GLU A 157 4.97 -7.43 15.15
N SER A 158 5.22 -6.22 14.64
CA SER A 158 5.78 -5.12 15.43
C SER A 158 4.86 -4.69 16.59
N ILE A 159 3.55 -4.67 16.38
CA ILE A 159 2.57 -4.33 17.44
C ILE A 159 2.58 -5.41 18.54
N GLN A 160 2.64 -6.68 18.17
CA GLN A 160 2.70 -7.81 19.10
C GLN A 160 3.99 -7.79 19.92
N GLN A 161 5.13 -7.55 19.27
CA GLN A 161 6.43 -7.43 19.94
C GLN A 161 6.48 -6.26 20.92
N ALA A 162 5.79 -5.15 20.62
CA ALA A 162 5.69 -4.00 21.51
C ALA A 162 4.80 -4.25 22.75
N HIS A 163 3.93 -5.27 22.73
CA HIS A 163 3.00 -5.57 23.83
C HIS A 163 2.99 -7.07 24.18
N PRO A 164 4.08 -7.63 24.74
CA PRO A 164 4.17 -9.07 25.04
C PRO A 164 3.20 -9.59 26.12
N GLY A 165 2.32 -8.75 26.68
CA GLY A 165 1.48 -9.08 27.85
C GLY A 165 -0.03 -8.80 27.74
N ARG A 166 -0.57 -8.37 26.59
CA ARG A 166 -2.03 -8.24 26.40
C ARG A 166 -2.56 -9.42 25.58
N VAL A 167 -2.57 -10.60 26.21
CA VAL A 167 -3.50 -11.66 25.81
C VAL A 167 -4.89 -11.10 26.06
N VAL A 168 -5.58 -10.67 25.01
CA VAL A 168 -7.01 -10.36 25.09
C VAL A 168 -7.71 -11.69 25.26
N GLU A 169 -7.88 -12.14 26.51
CA GLU A 169 -8.84 -13.19 26.82
C GLU A 169 -10.22 -12.67 26.42
N VAL A 170 -10.71 -13.16 25.28
CA VAL A 170 -12.12 -13.05 24.95
C VAL A 170 -12.84 -14.09 25.79
N LYS A 171 -13.40 -13.67 26.93
CA LYS A 171 -14.30 -14.52 27.70
C LYS A 171 -15.57 -14.77 26.89
N HIS A 172 -15.84 -16.05 26.65
CA HIS A 172 -17.08 -16.56 26.06
C HIS A 172 -18.27 -16.40 27.00
#